data_AF-A0A600U4E5-F1
#
_entry.id   AF-A0A600U4E5-F1
#
_cell.length_a   1.000
_cell.length_b   1.000
_cell.length_c   1.000
_cell.angle_alpha   90.00
_cell.angle_beta   90.00
_cell.angle_gamma   90.00
#
_symmetry.space_group_name_H-M   'P 1'
#
loop_
_entity.id
_entity.type
_entity.pdbx_description
1 polymer ?
#
loop_
_entity_poly.entity_id
_entity_poly.type
_entity_poly.pdbx_seq_one_letter_code
_entity_poly.pdbx_strand_id
1 'polypeptide(L)'
;ALATFISLNMYFLVNDFITSWIGEKFILGNGIVILMLVNVFISVIRIPCDIFKNATGFFGDVYYPLLEGVVNLFFSALLAFYIGLPGIIIGTIISNVLITLIAKPLYLYGKMFGRFNALKKYLSFVLKPLIFSFVIFAVFYFTREQIIFFKVSNWFDFISKLTIVSLVSMIIVFAVFYADANFRSFVKRILRVVF
;
A
#
# COMPACT_ATOMS: atom_id res chain seq x y z
N ALA A 1 0.02 -5.81 -6.74
CA ALA A 1 -0.36 -5.17 -8.00
C ALA A 1 -1.08 -3.86 -7.71
N LEU A 2 -2.34 -3.87 -7.26
CA LEU A 2 -3.11 -2.63 -7.06
C LEU A 2 -2.46 -1.66 -6.04
N ALA A 3 -2.11 -2.14 -4.85
CA ALA A 3 -1.44 -1.33 -3.83
C ALA A 3 -0.13 -0.70 -4.35
N THR A 4 0.65 -1.49 -5.08
CA THR A 4 1.90 -1.07 -5.74
C THR A 4 1.63 0.05 -6.74
N PHE A 5 0.65 -0.16 -7.64
CA PHE A 5 0.27 0.79 -8.67
C PHE A 5 -0.17 2.13 -8.08
N ILE A 6 -1.10 2.11 -7.11
CA ILE A 6 -1.63 3.33 -6.48
C ILE A 6 -0.51 4.10 -5.77
N SER A 7 0.27 3.41 -4.92
CA SER A 7 1.29 4.06 -4.11
C SER A 7 2.44 4.62 -4.97
N LEU A 8 2.79 3.92 -6.05
CA LEU A 8 3.80 4.36 -7.00
C LEU A 8 3.37 5.61 -7.77
N ASN A 9 2.14 5.63 -8.28
CA ASN A 9 1.62 6.82 -8.96
C ASN A 9 1.52 8.01 -8.02
N MET A 10 1.02 7.79 -6.80
CA MET A 10 0.98 8.85 -5.80
C MET A 10 2.37 9.40 -5.48
N TYR A 11 3.41 8.56 -5.38
CA TYR A 11 4.79 9.01 -5.15
C TYR A 11 5.26 10.05 -6.16
N PHE A 12 5.00 9.82 -7.45
CA PHE A 12 5.48 10.70 -8.52
C PHE A 12 4.58 11.90 -8.79
N LEU A 13 3.32 11.87 -8.36
CA LEU A 13 2.31 12.83 -8.80
C LEU A 13 1.73 13.68 -7.66
N VAL A 14 1.83 13.25 -6.40
CA VAL A 14 1.15 13.95 -5.29
C VAL A 14 1.69 15.37 -5.07
N ASN A 15 3.01 15.56 -5.19
CA ASN A 15 3.61 16.89 -5.02
C ASN A 15 3.26 17.82 -6.19
N ASP A 16 3.24 17.31 -7.42
CA ASP A 16 2.81 18.09 -8.59
C ASP A 16 1.34 18.47 -8.46
N PHE A 17 0.50 17.55 -7.99
CA PHE A 17 -0.91 17.81 -7.73
C PHE A 17 -1.11 18.89 -6.66
N ILE A 18 -0.44 18.77 -5.51
CA ILE A 18 -0.52 19.77 -4.43
C ILE A 18 -0.06 21.14 -4.93
N THR A 19 1.02 21.16 -5.71
CA THR A 19 1.56 22.39 -6.32
C THR A 19 0.55 23.05 -7.26
N SER A 20 -0.08 22.28 -8.16
CA SER A 20 -1.08 22.81 -9.09
C SER A 20 -2.40 23.20 -8.41
N TRP A 21 -2.75 22.56 -7.30
CA TRP A 21 -4.03 22.77 -6.63
C TRP A 21 -4.03 23.93 -5.62
N ILE A 22 -3.11 23.89 -4.66
CA ILE A 22 -3.06 24.84 -3.54
C ILE A 22 -1.76 25.66 -3.55
N GLY A 23 -0.69 25.15 -4.17
CA GLY A 23 0.58 25.85 -4.33
C GLY A 23 1.75 25.20 -3.57
N GLU A 24 2.97 25.56 -3.96
CA GLU A 24 4.22 24.94 -3.50
C GLU A 24 4.46 25.02 -1.98
N LYS A 25 3.89 26.03 -1.31
CA LYS A 25 4.07 26.25 0.14
C LYS A 25 3.48 25.13 1.01
N PHE A 26 2.64 24.26 0.44
CA PHE A 26 1.96 23.17 1.13
C PHE A 26 2.57 21.79 0.82
N ILE A 27 3.66 21.74 0.05
CA ILE A 27 4.40 20.51 -0.19
C ILE A 27 4.99 20.03 1.12
N LEU A 28 4.69 18.78 1.48
CA LEU A 28 5.29 18.11 2.61
C LEU A 28 6.68 17.57 2.23
N GLY A 29 7.59 17.50 3.21
CA GLY A 29 8.91 16.92 2.98
C GLY A 29 8.81 15.48 2.46
N ASN A 30 9.72 15.09 1.57
CA ASN A 30 9.71 13.77 0.91
C ASN A 30 9.59 12.61 1.90
N GLY A 31 10.21 12.71 3.09
CA GLY A 31 10.07 11.68 4.13
C GLY A 31 8.63 11.51 4.63
N ILE A 32 7.90 12.61 4.82
CA ILE A 32 6.48 12.59 5.23
C ILE A 32 5.62 11.98 4.13
N VAL A 33 5.85 12.36 2.87
CA VAL A 33 5.16 11.79 1.71
C VAL A 33 5.36 10.28 1.67
N ILE A 34 6.60 9.79 1.80
CA ILE A 34 6.89 8.35 1.84
C ILE A 34 6.14 7.65 2.98
N LEU A 35 6.12 8.22 4.19
CA LEU A 35 5.37 7.64 5.32
C LEU A 35 3.86 7.58 5.03
N MET A 36 3.28 8.61 4.43
CA MET A 36 1.87 8.60 4.03
C MET A 36 1.59 7.53 2.96
N LEU A 37 2.48 7.36 1.99
CA LEU A 37 2.36 6.35 0.95
C LEU A 37 2.47 4.93 1.51
N VAL A 38 3.28 4.70 2.53
CA VAL A 38 3.31 3.42 3.26
C VAL A 38 1.94 3.15 3.89
N ASN A 39 1.29 4.14 4.50
CA ASN A 39 -0.07 3.97 5.03
C ASN A 39 -1.10 3.65 3.93
N VAL A 40 -1.02 4.32 2.78
CA VAL A 40 -1.87 4.00 1.61
C VAL A 40 -1.61 2.57 1.12
N PHE A 41 -0.35 2.16 1.04
CA PHE A 41 0.00 0.80 0.63
C PHE A 41 -0.62 -0.23 1.59
N ILE A 42 -0.48 -0.03 2.90
CA ILE A 42 -1.05 -0.89 3.95
C ILE A 42 -2.58 -0.95 3.85
N SER A 43 -3.24 0.19 3.65
CA SER A 43 -4.70 0.25 3.57
C SER A 43 -5.28 -0.53 2.38
N VAL A 44 -4.51 -0.69 1.30
CA VAL A 44 -4.90 -1.50 0.14
C VAL A 44 -4.56 -2.99 0.34
N ILE A 45 -3.37 -3.33 0.86
CA ILE A 45 -2.98 -4.75 1.01
C ILE A 45 -3.75 -5.50 2.10
N ARG A 46 -4.42 -4.80 3.04
CA ARG A 46 -5.27 -5.44 4.04
C ARG A 46 -6.62 -5.92 3.50
N ILE A 47 -7.10 -5.32 2.41
CA ILE A 47 -8.44 -5.57 1.84
C ILE A 47 -8.73 -7.07 1.61
N PRO A 48 -7.81 -7.89 1.06
CA PRO A 48 -8.08 -9.31 0.88
C PRO A 48 -8.36 -10.06 2.18
N CYS A 49 -7.72 -9.68 3.30
CA CYS A 49 -7.99 -10.28 4.60
C CYS A 49 -9.40 -9.94 5.08
N ASP A 50 -9.84 -8.69 4.88
CA ASP A 50 -11.20 -8.27 5.22
C ASP A 50 -12.24 -9.01 4.36
N ILE A 51 -11.96 -9.23 3.07
CA ILE A 51 -12.80 -10.05 2.19
C ILE A 51 -12.88 -11.50 2.69
N PHE A 52 -11.76 -12.13 3.04
CA PHE A 52 -11.76 -13.49 3.58
C PHE A 52 -12.52 -13.59 4.90
N LYS A 53 -12.38 -12.59 5.78
CA LYS A 53 -13.13 -12.50 7.03
C LYS A 53 -14.64 -12.47 6.77
N ASN A 54 -15.08 -11.58 5.88
CA ASN A 54 -16.50 -11.44 5.53
C ASN A 54 -17.06 -12.72 4.88
N ALA A 55 -16.28 -13.38 4.02
CA ALA A 55 -16.70 -14.61 3.35
C ALA A 55 -16.77 -15.83 4.28
N THR A 56 -15.96 -15.87 5.33
CA THR A 56 -15.90 -17.01 6.27
C THR A 56 -16.78 -16.85 7.51
N GLY A 57 -17.21 -15.62 7.82
CA GLY A 57 -18.02 -15.32 8.99
C GLY A 57 -17.26 -15.30 10.32
N PHE A 58 -15.92 -15.33 10.30
CA PHE A 58 -15.10 -15.35 11.52
C PHE A 58 -14.90 -13.94 12.12
N PHE A 59 -15.95 -13.39 12.73
CA PHE A 59 -15.97 -12.04 13.32
C PHE A 59 -15.48 -11.94 14.78
N GLY A 60 -14.80 -12.96 15.31
CA GLY A 60 -14.36 -12.98 16.71
C GLY A 60 -13.16 -12.06 17.06
N ASP A 61 -12.74 -11.21 16.12
CA ASP A 61 -11.63 -10.26 16.25
C ASP A 61 -12.08 -8.86 16.74
N VAL A 62 -13.23 -8.78 17.43
CA VAL A 62 -13.88 -7.52 17.88
C VAL A 62 -12.98 -6.63 18.74
N TYR A 63 -12.04 -7.20 19.49
CA TYR A 63 -11.13 -6.45 20.37
C TYR A 63 -9.92 -5.86 19.65
N TYR A 64 -9.56 -6.37 18.46
CA TYR A 64 -8.37 -5.90 17.75
C TYR A 64 -8.47 -4.44 17.28
N PRO A 65 -9.62 -3.91 16.80
CA PRO A 65 -9.76 -2.48 16.55
C PRO A 65 -9.48 -1.59 17.78
N LEU A 66 -9.91 -2.02 18.98
CA LEU A 66 -9.61 -1.29 20.21
C LEU A 66 -8.10 -1.33 20.52
N LEU A 67 -7.48 -2.49 20.41
CA LEU A 67 -6.03 -2.65 20.59
C LEU A 67 -5.24 -1.82 19.58
N GLU A 68 -5.68 -1.77 18.31
CA GLU A 68 -5.09 -0.92 17.27
C GLU A 68 -5.13 0.55 17.64
N GLY A 69 -6.28 1.05 18.14
CA GLY A 69 -6.41 2.42 18.62
C GLY A 69 -5.50 2.74 19.79
N VAL A 70 -5.40 1.83 20.77
CA VAL A 70 -4.51 2.02 21.94
C VAL A 70 -3.04 2.05 21.52
N VAL A 71 -2.60 1.09 20.69
CA VAL A 71 -1.23 1.03 20.18
C VAL A 71 -0.93 2.27 19.33
N ASN A 72 -1.87 2.70 18.47
CA ASN A 72 -1.72 3.90 17.66
C ASN A 72 -1.51 5.13 18.55
N LEU A 73 -2.42 5.38 19.49
CA LEU A 73 -2.37 6.56 20.33
C LEU A 73 -1.08 6.61 21.16
N PHE A 74 -0.67 5.48 21.73
CA PHE A 74 0.56 5.37 22.50
C PHE A 74 1.80 5.73 21.68
N PHE A 75 2.01 5.05 20.55
CA PHE A 75 3.20 5.29 19.72
C PHE A 75 3.16 6.64 19.01
N SER A 76 1.98 7.07 18.53
CA SER A 76 1.81 8.37 17.90
C SER A 76 2.12 9.50 18.87
N ALA A 77 1.60 9.47 20.11
CA ALA A 77 1.87 10.48 21.11
C ALA A 77 3.36 10.48 21.53
N LEU A 78 3.93 9.30 21.79
CA LEU A 78 5.33 9.15 22.16
C LEU A 78 6.27 9.71 21.09
N LEU A 79 6.08 9.30 19.83
CA LEU A 79 6.96 9.72 18.74
C LEU A 79 6.69 11.17 18.30
N ALA A 80 5.45 11.65 18.38
CA ALA A 80 5.14 13.04 18.08
C ALA A 80 5.89 14.01 18.99
N PHE A 81 6.11 13.64 20.25
CA PHE A 81 6.91 14.43 21.19
C PHE A 81 8.35 14.64 20.70
N TYR A 82 8.95 13.64 20.07
CA TYR A 82 10.36 13.70 19.61
C TYR A 82 10.52 14.23 18.19
N ILE A 83 9.63 13.85 17.27
CA ILE A 83 9.80 14.10 15.82
C ILE A 83 8.57 14.71 15.15
N GLY A 84 7.59 15.19 15.94
CA GLY A 84 6.42 15.91 15.44
C GLY A 84 5.53 15.07 14.52
N LEU A 85 5.07 15.67 13.42
CA LEU A 85 4.15 15.05 12.46
C LEU A 85 4.63 13.67 11.93
N PRO A 86 5.90 13.49 11.48
CA PRO A 86 6.44 12.17 11.16
C PRO A 86 6.17 11.11 12.23
N GLY A 87 6.26 11.47 13.51
CA GLY A 87 6.02 10.56 14.64
C GLY A 87 4.58 10.05 14.72
N ILE A 88 3.60 10.92 14.47
CA ILE A 88 2.18 10.54 14.40
C ILE A 88 1.95 9.52 13.27
N ILE A 89 2.54 9.76 12.11
CA ILE A 89 2.36 8.89 10.94
C ILE A 89 3.05 7.53 11.18
N ILE A 90 4.25 7.53 11.79
CA ILE A 90 4.96 6.31 12.17
C ILE A 90 4.17 5.52 13.21
N GLY A 91 3.60 6.17 14.23
CA GLY A 91 2.72 5.52 15.20
C GLY A 91 1.53 4.81 14.53
N THR A 92 0.98 5.44 13.48
CA THR A 92 -0.06 4.83 12.64
C THR A 92 0.41 3.64 11.83
N ILE A 93 1.61 3.70 11.24
CA ILE A 93 2.20 2.56 10.55
C ILE A 93 2.44 1.39 11.52
N ILE A 94 2.97 1.68 12.72
CA ILE A 94 3.23 0.65 13.75
C ILE A 94 1.94 -0.05 14.14
N SER A 95 0.87 0.69 14.46
CA SER A 95 -0.42 0.08 14.81
C SER A 95 -1.01 -0.75 13.67
N ASN A 96 -0.95 -0.22 12.44
CA ASN A 96 -1.46 -0.91 11.25
C ASN A 96 -0.69 -2.21 10.98
N VAL A 97 0.64 -2.20 11.12
CA VAL A 97 1.47 -3.39 10.91
C VAL A 97 1.20 -4.43 11.99
N LEU A 98 1.31 -4.05 13.27
CA LEU A 98 1.19 -5.00 14.37
C LEU A 98 -0.21 -5.61 14.45
N ILE A 99 -1.25 -4.79 14.32
CA ILE A 99 -2.61 -5.25 14.56
C ILE A 99 -3.29 -5.64 13.27
N THR A 100 -3.31 -4.76 12.28
CA THR A 100 -4.07 -4.97 11.04
C THR A 100 -3.40 -5.93 10.07
N LEU A 101 -2.07 -5.93 9.94
CA LEU A 101 -1.36 -6.86 9.06
C LEU A 101 -0.92 -8.14 9.74
N ILE A 102 -0.60 -8.13 11.03
CA ILE A 102 -0.09 -9.33 11.71
C ILE A 102 -1.20 -9.98 12.54
N ALA A 103 -1.71 -9.30 13.56
CA ALA A 103 -2.57 -9.94 14.55
C ALA A 103 -3.93 -10.41 13.98
N LYS A 104 -4.65 -9.54 13.25
CA LYS A 104 -5.96 -9.89 12.65
C LYS A 104 -5.84 -11.04 11.63
N PRO A 105 -4.88 -11.03 10.67
CA PRO A 105 -4.75 -12.13 9.73
C PRO A 105 -4.31 -13.44 10.41
N LEU A 106 -3.41 -13.40 11.40
CA LEU A 106 -3.02 -14.62 12.11
C LEU A 106 -4.19 -15.25 12.88
N TYR A 107 -5.06 -14.43 13.48
CA TYR A 107 -6.30 -14.90 14.07
C TYR A 107 -7.20 -15.58 13.01
N LEU A 108 -7.47 -14.89 11.90
CA LEU A 108 -8.35 -15.37 10.83
C LEU A 108 -7.83 -16.68 10.21
N TYR A 109 -6.56 -16.70 9.79
CA TYR A 109 -5.94 -17.88 9.20
C TYR A 109 -5.83 -19.03 10.21
N GLY A 110 -5.68 -18.73 11.51
CA GLY A 110 -5.72 -19.74 12.57
C GLY A 110 -7.10 -20.38 12.74
N LYS A 111 -8.18 -19.62 12.53
CA LYS A 111 -9.54 -20.16 12.49
C LYS A 111 -9.82 -20.98 11.23
N MET A 112 -9.32 -20.54 10.07
CA MET A 112 -9.55 -21.22 8.78
C MET A 112 -8.72 -22.51 8.60
N PHE A 113 -7.46 -22.50 9.04
CA PHE A 113 -6.48 -23.54 8.68
C PHE A 113 -5.80 -24.21 9.90
N GLY A 114 -6.24 -23.86 11.10
CA GLY A 114 -5.61 -24.29 12.35
C GLY A 114 -4.40 -23.44 12.75
N ARG A 115 -4.17 -23.31 14.06
CA ARG A 115 -3.16 -22.39 14.63
C ARG A 115 -1.73 -22.65 14.13
N PHE A 116 -1.33 -23.91 14.02
CA PHE A 116 0.03 -24.29 13.59
C PHE A 116 0.33 -23.92 12.13
N ASN A 117 -0.68 -23.84 11.27
CA ASN A 117 -0.52 -23.54 9.84
C ASN A 117 -0.78 -22.08 9.49
N ALA A 118 -1.37 -21.30 10.40
CA ALA A 118 -1.83 -19.94 10.16
C ALA A 118 -0.73 -19.04 9.59
N LEU A 119 0.41 -18.98 10.30
CA LEU A 119 1.55 -18.14 9.92
C LEU A 119 2.10 -18.54 8.55
N LYS A 120 2.31 -19.84 8.31
CA LYS A 120 2.84 -20.34 7.04
C LYS A 120 1.92 -20.00 5.86
N LYS A 121 0.60 -20.18 6.03
CA LYS A 121 -0.39 -19.87 4.98
C LYS A 121 -0.48 -18.37 4.72
N TYR A 122 -0.50 -17.56 5.77
CA TYR A 122 -0.55 -16.11 5.66
C TYR A 122 0.72 -15.55 5.00
N LEU A 123 1.90 -15.95 5.45
CA LEU A 123 3.18 -15.53 4.86
C LEU A 123 3.30 -15.95 3.39
N SER A 124 2.87 -17.17 3.04
CA SER A 124 2.83 -17.61 1.64
C SER A 124 1.95 -16.73 0.76
N PHE A 125 0.85 -16.21 1.32
CA PHE A 125 -0.07 -15.31 0.63
C PHE A 125 0.53 -13.90 0.45
N VAL A 126 1.21 -13.36 1.46
CA VAL A 126 1.64 -11.94 1.47
C VAL A 126 3.07 -11.72 0.96
N LEU A 127 4.01 -12.63 1.23
CA LEU A 127 5.44 -12.38 0.95
C LEU A 127 5.74 -12.21 -0.54
N LYS A 128 5.19 -13.08 -1.40
CA LYS A 128 5.45 -12.99 -2.85
C LYS A 128 4.99 -11.66 -3.45
N PRO A 129 3.73 -11.20 -3.24
CA PRO A 129 3.30 -9.87 -3.67
C PRO A 129 4.14 -8.72 -3.08
N LEU A 130 4.60 -8.83 -1.83
CA LEU A 130 5.46 -7.81 -1.22
C LEU A 130 6.83 -7.74 -1.90
N ILE A 131 7.46 -8.88 -2.18
CA ILE A 131 8.74 -8.94 -2.89
C ILE A 131 8.62 -8.31 -4.27
N PHE A 132 7.58 -8.65 -5.04
CA PHE A 132 7.35 -8.03 -6.35
C PHE A 132 7.13 -6.51 -6.23
N SER A 133 6.38 -6.07 -5.22
CA SER A 133 6.18 -4.63 -4.98
C SER A 133 7.50 -3.93 -4.67
N PHE A 134 8.34 -4.53 -3.81
CA PHE A 134 9.65 -3.99 -3.46
C PHE A 134 10.58 -3.87 -4.68
N VAL A 135 10.64 -4.90 -5.53
CA VAL A 135 11.43 -4.86 -6.77
C VAL A 135 10.94 -3.73 -7.68
N ILE A 136 9.63 -3.56 -7.85
CA ILE A 136 9.07 -2.48 -8.68
C ILE A 136 9.44 -1.11 -8.09
N PHE A 137 9.26 -0.91 -6.77
CA PHE A 137 9.65 0.35 -6.12
C PHE A 137 11.14 0.63 -6.28
N ALA A 138 12.01 -0.38 -6.16
CA ALA A 138 13.45 -0.23 -6.36
C ALA A 138 13.78 0.21 -7.80
N VAL A 139 13.19 -0.43 -8.82
CA VAL A 139 13.39 -0.07 -10.23
C VAL A 139 12.98 1.39 -10.48
N PHE A 140 11.79 1.77 -10.02
CA PHE A 140 11.30 3.15 -10.19
C PHE A 140 12.09 4.17 -9.38
N TYR A 141 12.65 3.78 -8.23
CA TYR A 141 13.54 4.65 -7.46
C TYR A 141 14.82 4.97 -8.24
N PHE A 142 15.37 4.02 -9.02
CA PHE A 142 16.53 4.26 -9.86
C PHE A 142 16.22 5.11 -11.10
N THR A 143 15.01 5.01 -11.66
CA THR A 143 14.59 5.80 -12.83
C THR A 143 13.92 7.13 -12.47
N ARG A 144 13.81 7.45 -11.17
CA ARG A 144 13.03 8.60 -10.68
C ARG A 144 13.44 9.94 -11.28
N GLU A 145 14.73 10.16 -11.50
CA GLU A 145 15.25 11.47 -11.96
C GLU A 145 14.69 11.83 -13.34
N GLN A 146 14.51 10.84 -14.22
CA GLN A 146 13.92 11.02 -15.56
C GLN A 146 12.44 11.41 -15.47
N ILE A 147 11.71 10.85 -14.50
CA ILE A 147 10.28 11.09 -14.30
C ILE A 147 10.04 12.45 -13.62
N ILE A 148 10.90 12.81 -12.65
CA ILE A 148 10.80 14.05 -11.89
C ILE A 148 11.18 15.26 -12.75
N PHE A 149 12.09 15.12 -13.72
CA PHE A 149 12.50 16.20 -14.62
C PHE A 149 11.37 16.75 -15.50
N PHE A 150 10.28 15.98 -15.71
CA PHE A 150 9.07 16.51 -16.32
C PHE A 150 8.40 17.52 -15.38
N LYS A 151 8.73 18.80 -15.56
CA LYS A 151 8.19 19.90 -14.77
C LYS A 151 6.74 20.16 -15.17
N VAL A 152 5.86 20.18 -14.17
CA VAL A 152 4.45 20.49 -14.34
C VAL A 152 4.25 22.00 -14.16
N SER A 153 3.84 22.71 -15.22
CA SER A 153 3.58 24.16 -15.15
C SER A 153 2.08 24.49 -15.11
N ASN A 154 1.25 23.62 -15.68
CA ASN A 154 -0.19 23.80 -15.80
C ASN A 154 -0.91 22.44 -15.70
N TRP A 155 -2.25 22.48 -15.67
CA TRP A 155 -3.07 21.26 -15.56
C TRP A 155 -2.93 20.30 -16.74
N PHE A 156 -2.61 20.79 -17.95
CA PHE A 156 -2.39 19.94 -19.11
C PHE A 156 -1.09 19.14 -18.99
N ASP A 157 -0.01 19.77 -18.51
CA ASP A 157 1.25 19.09 -18.20
C ASP A 157 1.04 18.03 -17.11
N PHE A 158 0.26 18.36 -16.08
CA PHE A 158 -0.07 17.42 -14.99
C PHE A 158 -0.80 16.20 -15.53
N ILE A 159 -1.85 16.39 -16.34
CA ILE A 159 -2.62 15.29 -16.95
C ILE A 159 -1.73 14.44 -17.86
N SER A 160 -0.83 15.08 -18.62
CA SER A 160 0.13 14.37 -19.48
C SER A 160 1.08 13.50 -18.64
N LYS A 161 1.67 14.07 -17.58
CA LYS A 161 2.54 13.33 -16.65
C LYS A 161 1.80 12.18 -15.96
N LEU A 162 0.61 12.45 -15.42
CA LEU A 162 -0.28 11.46 -14.82
C LEU A 162 -0.53 10.29 -15.78
N THR A 163 -0.87 10.59 -17.03
CA THR A 163 -1.16 9.57 -18.05
C THR A 163 0.07 8.72 -18.35
N ILE A 164 1.22 9.34 -18.61
CA ILE A 164 2.47 8.63 -18.94
C ILE A 164 2.92 7.75 -17.77
N VAL A 165 2.99 8.30 -16.55
CA VAL A 165 3.42 7.57 -15.35
C VAL A 165 2.45 6.42 -15.05
N SER A 166 1.15 6.64 -15.18
CA SER A 166 0.13 5.61 -14.98
C SER A 166 0.25 4.48 -15.99
N LEU A 167 0.41 4.78 -17.29
CA LEU A 167 0.54 3.75 -18.32
C LEU A 167 1.82 2.92 -18.13
N VAL A 168 2.97 3.58 -17.93
CA VAL A 168 4.25 2.90 -17.74
C VAL A 168 4.23 2.03 -16.48
N SER A 169 3.74 2.57 -15.35
CA SER A 169 3.61 1.81 -14.10
C SER A 169 2.63 0.65 -14.23
N MET A 170 1.50 0.82 -14.93
CA MET A 170 0.53 -0.26 -15.16
C MET A 170 1.18 -1.41 -15.94
N ILE A 171 1.91 -1.13 -17.02
CA ILE A 171 2.60 -2.13 -17.83
C ILE A 171 3.62 -2.89 -16.99
N ILE A 172 4.49 -2.18 -16.26
CA ILE A 172 5.54 -2.81 -15.45
C ILE A 172 4.95 -3.62 -14.29
N VAL A 173 3.99 -3.06 -13.55
CA VAL A 173 3.32 -3.76 -12.46
C VAL A 173 2.64 -5.02 -13.00
N PHE A 174 1.91 -4.93 -14.11
CA PHE A 174 1.25 -6.08 -14.71
C PHE A 174 2.28 -7.14 -15.13
N ALA A 175 3.32 -6.75 -15.86
CA ALA A 175 4.35 -7.67 -16.35
C ALA A 175 5.05 -8.43 -15.20
N VAL A 176 5.45 -7.74 -14.14
CA VAL A 176 6.11 -8.35 -12.98
C VAL A 176 5.13 -9.26 -12.23
N PHE A 177 3.91 -8.81 -11.95
CA PHE A 177 2.92 -9.64 -11.24
C PHE A 177 2.43 -10.82 -12.08
N TYR A 178 2.49 -10.76 -13.41
CA TYR A 178 2.19 -11.88 -14.30
C TYR A 178 3.19 -13.05 -14.17
N ALA A 179 4.33 -12.85 -13.50
CA ALA A 179 5.22 -13.95 -13.11
C ALA A 179 4.56 -14.90 -12.09
N ASP A 180 3.59 -14.42 -11.30
CA ASP A 180 2.87 -15.23 -10.31
C ASP A 180 1.76 -16.08 -10.93
N ALA A 181 1.74 -17.37 -10.60
CA ALA A 181 0.74 -18.30 -11.12
C ALA A 181 -0.69 -17.96 -10.66
N ASN A 182 -0.87 -17.45 -9.44
CA ASN A 182 -2.21 -17.08 -8.94
C ASN A 182 -2.71 -15.84 -9.67
N PHE A 183 -1.84 -14.85 -9.87
CA PHE A 183 -2.19 -13.65 -10.64
C PHE A 183 -2.55 -14.00 -12.09
N ARG A 184 -1.78 -14.87 -12.77
CA ARG A 184 -2.14 -15.36 -14.12
C ARG A 184 -3.50 -16.06 -14.15
N SER A 185 -3.77 -16.92 -13.16
CA SER A 185 -5.05 -17.62 -13.04
C SER A 185 -6.22 -16.64 -12.88
N PHE A 186 -6.03 -15.62 -12.03
CA PHE A 186 -7.01 -14.54 -11.82
C PHE A 186 -7.29 -13.77 -13.12
N VAL A 187 -6.26 -13.35 -13.86
CA VAL A 187 -6.42 -12.66 -15.15
C VAL A 187 -7.17 -13.54 -16.16
N LYS A 188 -6.82 -14.82 -16.28
CA LYS A 188 -7.53 -15.77 -17.17
C LYS A 188 -8.99 -15.99 -16.78
N ARG A 189 -9.34 -15.87 -15.50
CA ARG A 189 -10.73 -15.96 -15.04
C ARG A 189 -11.52 -14.71 -15.42
N ILE A 190 -10.95 -13.52 -15.25
CA ILE A 190 -11.59 -12.27 -15.67
C ILE A 190 -11.84 -12.29 -17.18
N LEU A 191 -10.84 -12.64 -17.98
CA LEU A 191 -10.98 -12.67 -19.44
C LEU A 191 -12.08 -13.60 -19.90
N ARG A 192 -12.28 -14.76 -19.25
CA ARG A 192 -13.36 -15.70 -19.53
C ARG A 192 -14.76 -15.23 -19.13
N VAL A 193 -14.86 -14.24 -18.24
CA VAL A 193 -16.15 -13.67 -17.82
C VAL A 193 -16.53 -12.49 -18.70
N VAL A 194 -15.53 -11.75 -19.20
CA VAL A 194 -15.72 -10.55 -20.03
C VAL A 194 -15.88 -10.89 -21.52
N PHE A 195 -15.17 -11.91 -22.00
CA PHE A 195 -15.20 -12.40 -23.39
C PHE A 195 -15.72 -13.83 -23.44
#